data_AF-A0A1A3BDN8-F1
#
_entry.id   AF-A0A1A3BDN8-F1
#
_cell.length_a   1.000
_cell.length_b   1.000
_cell.length_c   1.000
_cell.angle_alpha   90.00
_cell.angle_beta   90.00
_cell.angle_gamma   90.00
#
_symmetry.space_group_name_H-M   'P 1'
#
loop_
_entity.id
_entity.type
_entity.pdbx_description
1 polymer ?
#
loop_
_entity_poly.entity_id
_entity_poly.type
_entity_poly.pdbx_seq_one_letter_code
_entity_poly.pdbx_strand_id
1 'polypeptide(L)' 'MRTKVTKGPGSRAAGLAMAYKLIEAAQTRWRAVNAPHLVALVRNGAVFHKGKLLERPIDITPAEPDESHETEVA' A
#
# COMPACT_ATOMS: atom_id res chain seq x y z
N MET A 1 -33.91 4.57 12.75
CA MET A 1 -32.98 5.52 13.40
C MET A 1 -32.25 4.79 14.54
N ARG A 2 -30.91 4.74 14.57
CA ARG A 2 -30.16 4.07 15.65
C ARG A 2 -29.91 5.11 16.76
N THR A 3 -30.49 4.88 17.94
CA THR A 3 -30.47 5.82 19.08
C THR A 3 -29.47 5.44 20.18
N LYS A 4 -28.71 4.34 20.02
CA LYS A 4 -27.84 3.84 21.07
C LYS A 4 -26.49 4.58 21.06
N VAL A 5 -26.34 5.50 21.99
CA VAL A 5 -25.07 6.18 22.28
C VAL A 5 -24.20 5.26 23.13
N THR A 6 -22.93 5.10 22.78
CA THR A 6 -21.97 4.36 23.60
C THR A 6 -21.60 5.19 24.82
N LYS A 7 -21.54 4.55 25.99
CA LYS A 7 -21.05 5.22 27.19
C LYS A 7 -19.54 5.40 27.04
N GLY A 8 -19.08 6.64 27.16
CA GLY A 8 -17.65 6.96 27.10
C GLY A 8 -16.85 6.30 28.22
N PRO A 9 -15.52 6.47 28.26
CA PRO A 9 -14.60 5.69 29.10
C PRO A 9 -14.75 5.87 30.62
N GLY A 10 -15.72 6.66 31.10
CA GLY A 10 -16.02 6.84 32.52
C GLY A 10 -15.05 7.74 33.29
N SER A 11 -13.80 7.89 32.84
CA SER A 11 -12.82 8.85 33.35
C SER A 11 -11.74 9.20 32.31
N ARG A 12 -10.99 10.28 32.53
CA ARG A 12 -9.86 10.69 31.67
C ARG A 12 -8.76 9.62 31.64
N ALA A 13 -8.43 9.06 32.79
CA ALA A 13 -7.40 8.02 32.91
C ALA A 13 -7.78 6.76 32.12
N ALA A 14 -9.03 6.32 32.23
CA ALA A 14 -9.54 5.17 31.48
C ALA A 14 -9.54 5.42 29.95
N GLY A 15 -9.88 6.64 29.53
CA GLY A 15 -9.83 7.02 28.11
C GLY A 15 -8.41 6.99 27.54
N LEU A 16 -7.44 7.52 28.27
CA LEU A 16 -6.03 7.47 27.87
C LEU A 16 -5.49 6.03 27.81
N ALA A 17 -5.84 5.20 28.80
CA ALA A 17 -5.46 3.79 28.80
C ALA A 17 -6.05 3.03 27.59
N MET A 18 -7.29 3.32 27.20
CA MET A 18 -7.90 2.77 25.99
C MET A 18 -7.17 3.23 24.72
N ALA A 19 -6.90 4.53 24.58
CA ALA A 19 -6.19 5.07 23.41
C ALA A 19 -4.80 4.44 23.26
N TYR A 20 -4.04 4.35 24.35
CA TYR A 20 -2.73 3.71 24.36
C TYR A 20 -2.81 2.26 23.88
N LYS A 21 -3.70 1.45 24.45
CA LYS A 21 -3.85 0.03 24.07
C LYS A 21 -4.29 -0.15 22.62
N LEU A 22 -5.13 0.75 22.09
CA LEU A 22 -5.53 0.72 20.69
C LEU A 22 -4.34 1.00 19.76
N ILE A 23 -3.49 1.96 20.10
CA ILE A 23 -2.28 2.29 19.34
C ILE A 23 -1.25 1.14 19.42
N GLU A 24 -1.05 0.58 20.60
CA GLU A 24 -0.14 -0.56 20.84
C GLU A 24 -0.58 -1.82 20.06
N ALA A 25 -1.88 -2.13 20.09
CA ALA A 25 -2.44 -3.23 19.30
C ALA A 25 -2.32 -2.97 17.79
N ALA A 26 -2.52 -1.72 17.36
CA ALA A 26 -2.34 -1.34 15.97
C ALA A 26 -0.88 -1.47 15.52
N GLN A 27 0.09 -1.06 16.35
CA GLN A 27 1.52 -1.18 16.06
C GLN A 27 1.93 -2.64 15.79
N THR A 28 1.46 -3.58 16.61
CA THR A 28 1.76 -5.01 16.43
C THR A 28 1.16 -5.56 15.12
N ARG A 29 0.03 -5.01 14.68
CA ARG A 29 -0.71 -5.50 13.51
C ARG A 29 -0.32 -4.82 12.21
N TRP A 30 0.23 -3.62 12.24
CA TRP A 30 0.63 -2.91 11.03
C TRP A 30 1.93 -3.48 10.47
N ARG A 31 1.88 -3.90 9.20
CA ARG A 31 3.07 -4.36 8.48
C ARG A 31 4.01 -3.18 8.29
N ALA A 32 5.24 -3.31 8.80
CA ALA A 32 6.31 -2.38 8.50
C ALA A 32 6.55 -2.35 6.97
N VAL A 33 6.88 -1.17 6.45
CA VAL A 33 7.28 -1.03 5.05
C VAL A 33 8.71 -1.56 4.91
N ASN A 34 8.93 -2.52 4.01
CA ASN A 34 10.23 -3.20 3.85
C ASN A 34 11.35 -2.26 3.35
N ALA A 35 11.02 -1.19 2.64
CA ALA A 35 11.98 -0.24 2.08
C ALA A 35 11.55 1.21 2.39
N PRO A 36 11.69 1.66 3.65
CA PRO A 36 11.20 2.97 4.07
C PRO A 36 11.89 4.12 3.33
N HIS A 37 13.16 3.94 2.92
CA HIS A 37 13.91 4.93 2.13
C HIS A 37 13.34 5.16 0.72
N LEU A 38 12.55 4.22 0.17
CA LEU A 38 11.92 4.36 -1.15
C LEU A 38 10.53 5.01 -1.08
N VAL A 39 9.95 5.15 0.11
CA VAL A 39 8.57 5.65 0.29
C VAL A 39 8.42 7.07 -0.23
N ALA A 40 9.45 7.91 -0.10
CA ALA A 40 9.43 9.27 -0.65
C ALA A 40 9.25 9.26 -2.19
N LEU A 41 9.93 8.34 -2.89
CA LEU A 41 9.82 8.20 -4.34
C LEU A 41 8.44 7.70 -4.75
N VAL A 42 7.90 6.71 -4.03
CA VAL A 42 6.54 6.19 -4.28
C VAL A 42 5.50 7.30 -4.07
N ARG A 43 5.63 8.10 -3.00
CA ARG A 43 4.72 9.24 -2.74
C ARG A 43 4.79 10.31 -3.83
N ASN A 44 5.96 10.47 -4.46
CA ASN A 44 6.16 11.39 -5.58
C ASN A 44 5.69 10.80 -6.93
N GLY A 45 5.10 9.60 -6.94
CA GLY A 45 4.53 8.97 -8.14
C GLY A 45 5.50 8.09 -8.94
N ALA A 46 6.69 7.80 -8.41
CA ALA A 46 7.65 6.94 -9.08
C ALA A 46 7.15 5.47 -9.14
N VAL A 47 7.29 4.83 -10.31
CA VAL A 47 6.81 3.46 -10.52
C VAL A 47 7.90 2.44 -10.19
N PHE A 48 7.56 1.40 -9.43
CA PHE A 48 8.46 0.32 -9.08
C PHE A 48 7.95 -1.01 -9.66
N HIS A 49 8.84 -1.80 -10.25
CA HIS A 49 8.57 -3.19 -10.63
C HIS A 49 9.46 -4.11 -9.80
N LYS A 50 8.85 -5.03 -9.04
CA LYS A 50 9.55 -5.98 -8.13
C LYS A 50 10.56 -5.28 -7.18
N GLY A 51 10.23 -4.06 -6.72
CA GLY A 51 11.07 -3.28 -5.80
C GLY A 51 12.20 -2.47 -6.46
N LYS A 52 12.32 -2.49 -7.79
CA LYS A 52 13.27 -1.67 -8.54
C LYS A 52 12.55 -0.48 -9.18
N LEU A 53 13.16 0.70 -9.10
CA LEU A 53 12.65 1.91 -9.72
C LEU A 53 12.72 1.77 -11.25
N LEU A 54 11.61 2.07 -11.94
CA LEU A 54 11.58 2.10 -13.40
C LEU A 54 11.95 3.50 -13.90
N GLU A 55 12.98 3.58 -14.75
CA GLU A 55 13.40 4.82 -15.39
C GLU A 55 12.53 5.16 -16.62
N ARG A 56 11.95 4.16 -17.29
CA ARG A 56 11.00 4.30 -18.41
C ARG A 56 9.68 3.56 -18.10
N PRO A 57 8.54 4.27 -17.90
CA PRO A 57 7.26 3.68 -17.50
C PRO A 57 6.59 2.73 -18.51
N ILE A 58 7.13 2.57 -19.73
CA ILE A 58 6.50 1.83 -20.84
C ILE A 58 6.68 0.30 -20.79
N ASP A 59 7.61 -0.21 -19.97
CA ASP A 59 8.03 -1.62 -19.99
C ASP A 59 7.06 -2.58 -19.26
N ILE A 60 5.90 -2.10 -18.79
CA ILE A 60 4.88 -2.90 -18.09
C ILE A 60 3.64 -3.20 -18.94
N THR A 61 3.60 -2.69 -20.18
CA THR A 61 2.56 -3.08 -21.14
C THR A 61 2.82 -4.54 -21.54
N PRO A 62 1.89 -5.48 -21.30
CA PRO A 62 2.02 -6.81 -21.89
C PRO A 62 2.05 -6.58 -23.40
N ALA A 63 3.14 -6.97 -24.07
CA ALA A 63 3.16 -6.97 -25.52
C ALA A 63 2.03 -7.90 -25.98
N GLU A 64 1.02 -7.34 -26.64
CA GLU A 64 0.06 -8.12 -27.42
C GLU A 64 0.88 -9.02 -28.37
N PRO A 65 0.70 -10.35 -28.35
CA PRO A 65 1.38 -11.21 -29.29
C PRO A 65 0.70 -11.03 -30.66
N ASP A 66 1.18 -10.05 -31.44
CA ASP A 66 0.70 -9.86 -32.80
C ASP A 66 1.31 -10.94 -33.72
N GLU A 67 0.41 -11.75 -34.25
CA GLU A 67 0.63 -12.86 -35.16
C GLU A 67 1.22 -12.33 -36.47
N SER A 68 2.47 -12.66 -36.79
CA SER A 68 3.04 -12.42 -38.12
C SER A 68 4.22 -13.35 -38.40
N HIS A 69 3.91 -14.62 -38.69
CA HIS A 69 4.81 -15.50 -39.42
C HIS A 69 4.11 -16.04 -40.67
N GLU A 70 4.03 -15.16 -41.66
CA GLU A 70 3.87 -15.40 -43.10
C GLU A 70 4.74 -14.29 -43.74
N THR A 71 5.63 -14.43 -44.72
CA THR A 71 5.89 -15.43 -45.78
C THR A 71 7.30 -15.07 -46.33
N GLU A 72 8.11 -16.03 -46.81
CA GLU A 72 8.63 -16.10 -48.20
C GLU A 72 10.19 -16.27 -48.22
N VAL A 73 10.71 -17.48 -48.48
CA VAL A 73 11.34 -18.04 -49.72
C VAL A 73 12.85 -17.80 -49.87
N ALA A 74 13.59 -18.92 -49.94
CA ALA A 74 14.51 -19.29 -51.05
C ALA A 74 14.91 -20.77 -50.91
#